data_AF-A0A292Q3V5-F1
#
_entry.id   AF-A0A292Q3V5-F1
#
_cell.length_a   1.000
_cell.length_b   1.000
_cell.length_c   1.000
_cell.angle_alpha   90.00
_cell.angle_beta   90.00
_cell.angle_gamma   90.00
#
_symmetry.space_group_name_H-M   'P 1'
#
loop_
_entity.id
_entity.type
_entity.pdbx_description
1 polymer ?
#
loop_
_entity_poly.entity_id
_entity_poly.type
_entity_poly.pdbx_seq_one_letter_code
_entity_poly.pdbx_strand_id
1 'polypeptide(L)'
;MEPEEALELFSKRFDSWHSLGEEEKEDVSRILDSMDHLPLAVASSAAFMAENGTSPSVYWTIFQENDKRTKELLAEQFYDIQREVDTTESILGTYFITFDRITEQMPLMVKLLALLASLDRQNIPEELLTHSGLEGMDDSLKFCQAIGKLLRFSLVTEAKDEGTTFYEIHRLVQFSIQAYLSVEQANEGRTAGLQAISRLFPVYEDKRQNI
;
A
#
# COMPACT_ATOMS: atom_id res chain seq x y z
N MET A 1 -3.94 19.83 3.58
CA MET A 1 -2.84 20.19 4.49
C MET A 1 -2.26 21.48 3.94
N GLU A 2 -1.73 22.37 4.77
CA GLU A 2 -1.10 23.59 4.23
C GLU A 2 0.19 23.23 3.47
N PRO A 3 0.61 24.00 2.45
CA PRO A 3 1.81 23.69 1.67
C PRO A 3 3.09 23.55 2.51
N GLU A 4 3.24 24.37 3.55
CA GLU A 4 4.39 24.31 4.46
C GLU A 4 4.43 22.99 5.26
N GLU A 5 3.27 22.55 5.75
CA GLU A 5 3.13 21.27 6.47
C GLU A 5 3.39 20.08 5.54
N ALA A 6 3.00 20.18 4.27
CA ALA A 6 3.29 19.17 3.26
C ALA A 6 4.79 19.03 2.98
N LEU A 7 5.47 20.16 2.84
CA LEU A 7 6.92 20.20 2.67
C LEU A 7 7.65 19.63 3.88
N GLU A 8 7.18 19.98 5.09
CA GLU A 8 7.74 19.44 6.33
C GLU A 8 7.56 17.91 6.40
N LEU A 9 6.35 17.41 6.11
CA LEU A 9 6.07 15.97 6.07
C LEU A 9 6.95 15.25 5.05
N PHE A 10 7.09 15.81 3.85
CA PHE A 10 7.94 15.27 2.79
C PHE A 10 9.40 15.18 3.25
N SER A 11 9.95 16.29 3.77
CA SER A 11 11.34 16.38 4.20
C SER A 11 11.69 15.39 5.33
N LYS A 12 10.74 15.12 6.24
CA LYS A 12 10.90 14.12 7.31
C LYS A 12 10.97 12.68 6.80
N ARG A 13 10.43 12.41 5.61
CA ARG A 13 10.34 11.08 5.01
C ARG A 13 11.37 10.84 3.90
N PHE A 14 11.95 11.91 3.36
CA PHE A 14 12.94 11.84 2.29
C PHE A 14 14.32 12.30 2.81
N ASP A 15 15.14 11.35 3.24
CA ASP A 15 16.42 11.60 3.93
C ASP A 15 17.41 12.50 3.16
N SER A 16 17.30 12.52 1.82
CA SER A 16 18.18 13.33 0.96
C SER A 16 17.68 14.77 0.73
N TRP A 17 16.62 15.19 1.41
CA TRP A 17 16.00 16.52 1.27
C TRP A 17 17.01 17.67 1.36
N HIS A 18 17.89 17.65 2.37
CA HIS A 18 18.86 18.73 2.60
C HIS A 18 19.97 18.81 1.55
N SER A 19 20.19 17.76 0.76
CA SER A 19 21.17 17.73 -0.32
C SER A 19 20.61 18.09 -1.69
N LEU A 20 19.30 18.28 -1.81
CA LEU A 20 18.65 18.62 -3.08
C LEU A 20 19.06 20.01 -3.59
N GLY A 21 19.26 20.10 -4.90
CA GLY A 21 19.41 21.38 -5.60
C GLY A 21 18.10 22.17 -5.63
N GLU A 22 18.17 23.46 -5.98
CA GLU A 22 16.96 24.32 -6.07
C GLU A 22 15.96 23.79 -7.12
N GLU A 23 16.44 23.30 -8.27
CA GLU A 23 15.59 22.70 -9.31
C GLU A 23 14.84 21.46 -8.79
N GLU A 24 15.49 20.61 -7.99
CA GLU A 24 14.83 19.43 -7.42
C GLU A 24 13.79 19.80 -6.35
N LYS A 25 14.01 20.89 -5.60
CA LYS A 25 13.01 21.41 -4.66
C LYS A 25 11.80 22.02 -5.37
N GLU A 26 12.01 22.63 -6.53
CA GLU A 26 10.90 23.05 -7.39
C GLU A 26 10.08 21.85 -7.88
N ASP A 27 10.74 20.75 -8.28
CA ASP A 27 10.05 19.52 -8.65
C ASP A 27 9.28 18.92 -7.48
N VAL A 28 9.83 18.92 -6.26
CA VAL A 28 9.08 18.53 -5.06
C VAL A 28 7.84 19.40 -4.90
N SER A 29 7.95 20.72 -5.06
CA SER A 29 6.80 21.62 -4.96
C SER A 29 5.71 21.28 -5.98
N ARG A 30 6.09 21.01 -7.25
CA ARG A 30 5.15 20.56 -8.31
C ARG A 30 4.48 19.24 -7.98
N ILE A 31 5.22 18.29 -7.42
CA ILE A 31 4.69 17.00 -6.97
C ILE A 31 3.66 17.21 -5.86
N LEU A 32 3.98 18.02 -4.85
CA LEU A 32 3.09 18.28 -3.70
C LEU A 32 1.80 19.01 -4.12
N ASP A 33 1.93 20.00 -5.00
CA ASP A 33 0.79 20.72 -5.59
C ASP A 33 -0.14 19.77 -6.34
N SER A 34 0.42 18.88 -7.16
CA SER A 34 -0.34 17.87 -7.91
C SER A 34 -0.96 16.79 -7.02
N MET A 35 -0.53 16.72 -5.77
CA MET A 35 -1.09 15.82 -4.76
C MET A 35 -2.16 16.47 -3.89
N ASP A 36 -2.59 17.69 -4.22
CA ASP A 36 -3.47 18.51 -3.38
C ASP A 36 -2.99 18.59 -1.92
N HIS A 37 -1.67 18.44 -1.72
CA HIS A 37 -1.05 18.36 -0.40
C HIS A 37 -1.70 17.29 0.52
N LEU A 38 -2.21 16.20 -0.04
CA LEU A 38 -2.84 15.13 0.74
C LEU A 38 -1.77 14.39 1.56
N PRO A 39 -1.83 14.39 2.92
CA PRO A 39 -0.75 13.86 3.76
C PRO A 39 -0.33 12.44 3.40
N LEU A 40 -1.29 11.60 3.04
CA LEU A 40 -1.06 10.22 2.67
C LEU A 40 -0.28 10.10 1.34
N ALA A 41 -0.66 10.87 0.32
CA ALA A 41 0.04 10.87 -0.98
C ALA A 41 1.46 11.43 -0.83
N VAL A 42 1.62 12.51 -0.07
CA VAL A 42 2.92 13.12 0.24
C VAL A 42 3.85 12.13 0.97
N ALA A 43 3.36 11.45 2.00
CA ALA A 43 4.15 10.48 2.73
C ALA A 43 4.55 9.28 1.84
N SER A 44 3.62 8.80 0.99
CA SER A 44 3.88 7.68 0.09
C SER A 44 4.83 8.03 -1.05
N SER A 45 4.77 9.24 -1.63
CA SER A 45 5.71 9.65 -2.68
C SER A 45 7.13 9.85 -2.15
N ALA A 46 7.28 10.49 -0.99
CA ALA A 46 8.56 10.59 -0.30
C ALA A 46 9.14 9.21 0.03
N ALA A 47 8.31 8.30 0.55
CA ALA A 47 8.69 6.92 0.84
C ALA A 47 9.12 6.15 -0.41
N PHE A 48 8.41 6.30 -1.52
CA PHE A 48 8.78 5.68 -2.80
C PHE A 48 10.15 6.18 -3.27
N MET A 49 10.37 7.50 -3.25
CA MET A 49 11.62 8.10 -3.68
C MET A 49 12.79 7.66 -2.81
N ALA A 50 12.62 7.65 -1.49
CA ALA A 50 13.63 7.19 -0.55
C ALA A 50 13.97 5.70 -0.76
N GLU A 51 12.96 4.83 -0.85
CA GLU A 51 13.18 3.38 -0.96
C GLU A 51 13.82 2.96 -2.29
N ASN A 52 13.57 3.71 -3.36
CA ASN A 52 14.10 3.43 -4.68
C ASN A 52 15.34 4.27 -5.06
N GLY A 53 15.75 5.23 -4.22
CA GLY A 53 16.79 6.20 -4.57
C GLY A 53 16.42 7.04 -5.81
N THR A 54 15.13 7.36 -5.98
CA THR A 54 14.61 8.12 -7.12
C THR A 54 14.66 9.61 -6.83
N SER A 55 15.23 10.41 -7.73
CA SER A 55 15.23 11.87 -7.59
C SER A 55 13.83 12.46 -7.80
N PRO A 56 13.54 13.65 -7.24
CA PRO A 56 12.25 14.33 -7.47
C PRO A 56 11.91 14.52 -8.94
N SER A 57 12.89 14.90 -9.77
CA SER A 57 12.71 15.09 -11.21
C SER A 57 12.28 13.82 -11.96
N VAL A 58 12.88 12.68 -11.61
CA VAL A 58 12.53 11.38 -12.20
C VAL A 58 11.15 10.95 -11.71
N TYR A 59 10.86 11.10 -10.42
CA TYR A 59 9.55 10.78 -9.87
C TYR A 59 8.45 11.63 -10.51
N TRP A 60 8.70 12.92 -10.71
CA TRP A 60 7.77 13.84 -11.36
C TRP A 60 7.42 13.39 -12.78
N THR A 61 8.40 12.94 -13.55
CA THR A 61 8.18 12.39 -14.90
C THR A 61 7.28 11.15 -14.86
N ILE A 62 7.59 10.19 -13.97
CA ILE A 62 6.79 8.97 -13.78
C ILE A 62 5.36 9.33 -13.35
N PHE A 63 5.22 10.32 -12.46
CA PHE A 63 3.93 10.77 -11.96
C PHE A 63 3.06 11.35 -13.08
N GLN A 64 3.62 12.18 -13.96
CA GLN A 64 2.89 12.72 -15.11
C GLN A 64 2.44 11.65 -16.10
N GLU A 65 3.28 10.66 -16.38
CA GLU A 65 2.94 9.53 -17.25
C GLU A 65 1.82 8.68 -16.65
N ASN A 66 1.91 8.40 -15.34
CA ASN A 66 0.93 7.57 -14.65
C ASN A 66 -0.39 8.31 -14.36
N ASP A 67 -0.38 9.62 -14.13
CA ASP A 67 -1.60 10.42 -13.91
C ASP A 67 -2.55 10.31 -15.11
N LYS A 68 -2.01 10.37 -16.32
CA LYS A 68 -2.80 10.17 -17.55
C LYS A 68 -3.44 8.78 -17.60
N ARG A 69 -2.66 7.72 -17.34
CA ARG A 69 -3.14 6.33 -17.29
C ARG A 69 -4.20 6.14 -16.21
N THR A 70 -3.98 6.73 -15.04
CA THR A 70 -4.88 6.63 -13.87
C THR A 70 -6.23 7.29 -14.18
N LYS A 71 -6.23 8.46 -14.83
CA LYS A 71 -7.46 9.15 -15.26
C LYS A 71 -8.27 8.33 -16.28
N GLU A 72 -7.60 7.68 -17.23
CA GLU A 72 -8.25 6.78 -18.19
C GLU A 72 -8.89 5.58 -17.49
N LEU A 73 -8.17 4.93 -16.56
CA LEU A 73 -8.70 3.80 -15.77
C LEU A 73 -9.88 4.22 -14.87
N LEU A 74 -9.80 5.40 -14.26
CA LEU A 74 -10.84 5.98 -13.41
C LEU A 74 -12.13 6.31 -14.18
N ALA A 75 -12.00 6.78 -15.42
CA ALA A 75 -13.15 7.06 -16.28
C ALA A 75 -13.91 5.79 -16.69
N GLU A 76 -13.23 4.64 -16.80
CA GLU A 76 -13.82 3.39 -17.28
C GLU A 76 -14.34 2.47 -16.17
N GLN A 77 -13.62 2.34 -15.06
CA GLN A 77 -13.85 1.26 -14.09
C GLN A 77 -14.42 1.74 -12.73
N PHE A 78 -14.50 3.05 -12.51
CA PHE A 78 -14.59 3.59 -11.16
C PHE A 78 -15.63 4.71 -10.97
N TYR A 79 -16.70 4.72 -11.77
CA TYR A 79 -17.86 5.61 -11.57
C TYR A 79 -18.48 5.46 -10.16
N ASP A 80 -18.43 4.26 -9.57
CA ASP A 80 -18.90 4.02 -8.20
C ASP A 80 -17.90 4.43 -7.10
N ILE A 81 -16.59 4.53 -7.40
CA ILE A 81 -15.57 4.98 -6.44
C ILE A 81 -15.56 6.50 -6.30
N GLN A 82 -15.85 7.24 -7.38
CA GLN A 82 -15.95 8.70 -7.37
C GLN A 82 -17.01 9.23 -6.38
N ARG A 83 -17.97 8.39 -5.95
CA ARG A 83 -18.99 8.77 -4.97
C ARG A 83 -18.51 8.84 -3.53
N GLU A 84 -17.40 8.18 -3.17
CA GLU A 84 -16.94 8.15 -1.78
C GLU A 84 -15.84 9.17 -1.47
N VAL A 85 -15.10 9.69 -2.46
CA VAL A 85 -13.94 10.58 -2.20
C VAL A 85 -13.67 11.54 -3.38
N ASP A 86 -13.87 12.84 -3.18
CA ASP A 86 -13.54 13.90 -4.17
C ASP A 86 -12.02 14.01 -4.49
N THR A 87 -11.17 13.28 -3.76
CA THR A 87 -9.69 13.37 -3.80
C THR A 87 -8.99 12.08 -4.26
N THR A 88 -9.69 11.22 -5.01
CA THR A 88 -9.20 9.85 -5.33
C THR A 88 -8.08 9.81 -6.39
N GLU A 89 -8.07 10.75 -7.35
CA GLU A 89 -7.19 10.64 -8.54
C GLU A 89 -5.71 10.69 -8.18
N SER A 90 -5.29 11.70 -7.41
CA SER A 90 -3.89 11.86 -6.99
C SER A 90 -3.39 10.69 -6.12
N ILE A 91 -4.26 10.18 -5.23
CA ILE A 91 -3.92 9.10 -4.33
C ILE A 91 -3.72 7.80 -5.11
N LEU A 92 -4.62 7.49 -6.04
CA LEU A 92 -4.49 6.33 -6.92
C LEU A 92 -3.25 6.44 -7.80
N GLY A 93 -3.00 7.61 -8.38
CA GLY A 93 -1.81 7.86 -9.20
C GLY A 93 -0.52 7.59 -8.42
N THR A 94 -0.45 8.05 -7.17
CA THR A 94 0.69 7.79 -6.28
C THR A 94 0.90 6.31 -6.00
N TYR A 95 -0.19 5.58 -5.69
CA TYR A 95 -0.12 4.17 -5.35
C TYR A 95 0.13 3.26 -6.55
N PHE A 96 -0.42 3.59 -7.72
CA PHE A 96 -0.20 2.81 -8.94
C PHE A 96 1.27 2.83 -9.35
N ILE A 97 1.97 3.97 -9.21
CA ILE A 97 3.44 4.03 -9.41
C ILE A 97 4.15 3.05 -8.48
N THR A 98 3.74 3.00 -7.22
CA THR A 98 4.32 2.09 -6.22
C THR A 98 4.00 0.63 -6.56
N PHE A 99 2.79 0.33 -7.02
CA PHE A 99 2.36 -1.02 -7.37
C PHE A 99 2.97 -1.53 -8.68
N ASP A 100 3.14 -0.68 -9.69
CA ASP A 100 3.88 -1.00 -10.91
C ASP A 100 5.30 -1.45 -10.51
N ARG A 101 5.97 -0.67 -9.66
CA ARG A 101 7.31 -1.00 -9.14
C ARG A 101 7.35 -2.32 -8.37
N ILE A 102 6.38 -2.57 -7.50
CA ILE A 102 6.29 -3.83 -6.74
C ILE A 102 6.02 -5.01 -7.67
N THR A 103 5.16 -4.84 -8.67
CA THR A 103 4.77 -5.89 -9.61
C THR A 103 5.95 -6.32 -10.49
N GLU A 104 6.76 -5.37 -10.93
CA GLU A 104 7.94 -5.63 -11.76
C GLU A 104 9.04 -6.39 -11.01
N GLN A 105 9.22 -6.11 -9.71
CA GLN A 105 10.43 -6.54 -8.99
C GLN A 105 10.18 -7.56 -7.89
N MET A 106 8.95 -7.64 -7.37
CA MET A 106 8.67 -8.32 -6.11
C MET A 106 7.35 -9.11 -6.16
N PRO A 107 7.28 -10.22 -6.93
CA PRO A 107 6.05 -11.02 -7.07
C PRO A 107 5.47 -11.51 -5.73
N LEU A 108 6.33 -11.81 -4.76
CA LEU A 108 5.92 -12.20 -3.41
C LEU A 108 5.10 -11.10 -2.71
N MET A 109 5.49 -9.83 -2.87
CA MET A 109 4.77 -8.71 -2.28
C MET A 109 3.42 -8.48 -2.93
N VAL A 110 3.25 -8.81 -4.22
CA VAL A 110 1.94 -8.75 -4.88
C VAL A 110 0.96 -9.73 -4.22
N LYS A 111 1.40 -10.96 -3.94
CA LYS A 111 0.58 -11.96 -3.23
C LYS A 111 0.21 -11.48 -1.82
N LEU A 112 1.18 -10.92 -1.09
CA LEU A 112 0.95 -10.38 0.26
C LEU A 112 -0.01 -9.18 0.23
N LEU A 113 0.13 -8.26 -0.73
CA LEU A 113 -0.80 -7.15 -0.93
C LEU A 113 -2.22 -7.63 -1.24
N ALA A 114 -2.36 -8.66 -2.08
CA ALA A 114 -3.67 -9.24 -2.39
C ALA A 114 -4.34 -9.85 -1.16
N LEU A 115 -3.58 -10.56 -0.33
CA LEU A 115 -4.07 -11.09 0.95
C LEU A 115 -4.50 -9.95 1.88
N LEU A 116 -3.59 -9.01 2.14
CA LEU A 116 -3.81 -7.84 2.98
C LEU A 116 -5.06 -7.06 2.56
N ALA A 117 -5.22 -6.80 1.26
CA ALA A 117 -6.37 -6.08 0.73
C ALA A 117 -7.69 -6.89 0.78
N SER A 118 -7.63 -8.20 1.03
CA SER A 118 -8.80 -9.08 1.15
C SER A 118 -9.31 -9.23 2.59
N LEU A 119 -8.57 -8.72 3.58
CA LEU A 119 -8.89 -8.78 4.99
C LEU A 119 -9.55 -7.48 5.48
N ASP A 120 -10.05 -7.48 6.72
CA ASP A 120 -10.36 -6.21 7.39
C ASP A 120 -9.09 -5.36 7.49
N ARG A 121 -9.22 -4.06 7.27
CA ARG A 121 -8.10 -3.12 7.15
C ARG A 121 -7.35 -2.86 8.46
N GLN A 122 -7.88 -3.28 9.61
CA GLN A 122 -7.30 -3.02 10.93
C GLN A 122 -7.06 -4.31 11.70
N ASN A 123 -6.12 -4.25 12.64
CA ASN A 123 -5.81 -5.35 13.56
C ASN A 123 -5.54 -6.69 12.87
N ILE A 124 -4.84 -6.69 11.73
CA ILE A 124 -4.50 -7.91 10.99
C ILE A 124 -3.35 -8.61 11.73
N PRO A 125 -3.54 -9.78 12.35
CA PRO A 125 -2.47 -10.44 13.10
C PRO A 125 -1.40 -10.97 12.14
N GLU A 126 -0.11 -10.85 12.52
CA GLU A 126 1.01 -11.40 11.74
C GLU A 126 0.83 -12.91 11.46
N GLU A 127 0.31 -13.65 12.44
CA GLU A 127 0.02 -15.08 12.31
C GLU A 127 -0.94 -15.39 11.16
N LEU A 128 -1.92 -14.51 10.90
CA LEU A 128 -2.88 -14.66 9.81
C LEU A 128 -2.18 -14.58 8.44
N LEU A 129 -1.14 -13.76 8.34
CA LEU A 129 -0.36 -13.60 7.11
C LEU A 129 0.58 -14.78 6.91
N THR A 130 1.32 -15.16 7.95
CA THR A 130 2.32 -16.24 7.90
C THR A 130 1.70 -17.63 7.74
N HIS A 131 0.45 -17.84 8.21
CA HIS A 131 -0.28 -19.11 8.06
C HIS A 131 -1.27 -19.12 6.89
N SER A 132 -1.21 -18.12 6.02
CA SER A 132 -2.09 -18.02 4.84
C SER A 132 -1.90 -19.16 3.83
N GLY A 133 -0.74 -19.80 3.83
CA GLY A 133 -0.39 -20.83 2.85
C GLY A 133 -0.03 -20.25 1.49
N LEU A 134 0.09 -18.92 1.38
CA LEU A 134 0.76 -18.30 0.25
C LEU A 134 2.24 -18.67 0.27
N GLU A 135 2.76 -19.03 -0.89
CA GLU A 135 4.16 -19.37 -1.09
C GLU A 135 5.07 -18.27 -0.52
N GLY A 136 5.96 -18.65 0.41
CA GLY A 136 6.97 -17.76 0.98
C GLY A 136 6.49 -16.92 2.17
N MET A 137 5.22 -17.02 2.59
CA MET A 137 4.74 -16.38 3.84
C MET A 137 5.11 -17.17 5.09
N ASP A 138 5.36 -18.47 4.96
CA ASP A 138 5.83 -19.38 6.01
C ASP A 138 7.35 -19.29 6.24
N ASP A 139 8.09 -18.75 5.27
CA ASP A 139 9.51 -18.44 5.39
C ASP A 139 9.70 -17.08 6.07
N SER A 140 10.15 -17.10 7.32
CA SER A 140 10.31 -15.89 8.14
C SER A 140 11.21 -14.83 7.51
N LEU A 141 12.23 -15.22 6.74
CA LEU A 141 13.13 -14.24 6.10
C LEU A 141 12.41 -13.57 4.94
N LYS A 142 11.73 -14.34 4.09
CA LYS A 142 10.96 -13.81 2.95
C LYS A 142 9.80 -12.94 3.41
N PHE A 143 9.07 -13.37 4.43
CA PHE A 143 8.01 -12.58 5.04
C PHE A 143 8.54 -11.26 5.58
N CYS A 144 9.58 -11.29 6.44
CA CYS A 144 10.20 -10.08 7.00
C CYS A 144 10.68 -9.11 5.91
N GLN A 145 11.27 -9.62 4.83
CA GLN A 145 11.69 -8.78 3.70
C GLN A 145 10.50 -8.14 2.98
N ALA A 146 9.44 -8.91 2.71
CA ALA A 146 8.26 -8.42 2.02
C ALA A 146 7.49 -7.39 2.86
N ILE A 147 7.15 -7.73 4.11
CA ILE A 147 6.40 -6.82 5.00
C ILE A 147 7.24 -5.58 5.35
N GLY A 148 8.55 -5.74 5.55
CA GLY A 148 9.47 -4.63 5.79
C GLY A 148 9.53 -3.65 4.62
N LYS A 149 9.45 -4.13 3.38
CA LYS A 149 9.35 -3.29 2.19
C LYS A 149 8.00 -2.57 2.11
N LEU A 150 6.89 -3.25 2.39
CA LEU A 150 5.55 -2.63 2.43
C LEU A 150 5.46 -1.53 3.49
N LEU A 151 6.07 -1.73 4.66
CA LEU A 151 6.19 -0.72 5.71
C LEU A 151 6.99 0.50 5.22
N ARG A 152 8.13 0.28 4.55
CA ARG A 152 8.95 1.38 4.01
C ARG A 152 8.26 2.15 2.89
N PHE A 153 7.46 1.50 2.06
CA PHE A 153 6.59 2.17 1.08
C PHE A 153 5.37 2.88 1.72
N SER A 154 5.20 2.81 3.04
CA SER A 154 4.03 3.34 3.74
C SER A 154 2.70 2.77 3.23
N LEU A 155 2.71 1.51 2.75
CA LEU A 155 1.51 0.79 2.31
C LEU A 155 0.80 0.10 3.47
N VAL A 156 1.55 -0.24 4.51
CA VAL A 156 1.11 -0.91 5.72
C VAL A 156 1.69 -0.18 6.91
N THR A 157 1.00 -0.21 8.05
CA THR A 157 1.53 0.22 9.35
C THR A 157 1.59 -0.95 10.32
N GLU A 158 2.60 -0.94 11.19
CA GLU A 158 2.78 -1.96 12.24
C GLU A 158 2.34 -1.38 13.59
N ALA A 159 1.58 -2.17 14.34
CA ALA A 159 1.24 -1.93 15.74
C ALA A 159 1.63 -3.15 16.59
N LYS A 160 1.96 -2.92 17.86
CA LYS A 160 2.25 -3.99 18.82
C LYS A 160 1.35 -3.85 20.02
N ASP A 161 0.69 -4.93 20.39
CA ASP A 161 -0.14 -5.03 21.58
C ASP A 161 0.16 -6.32 22.33
N GLU A 162 0.45 -6.22 23.62
CA GLU A 162 0.85 -7.34 24.51
C GLU A 162 1.91 -8.30 23.96
N GLY A 163 2.78 -7.84 23.05
CA GLY A 163 3.82 -8.65 22.41
C GLY A 163 3.41 -9.30 21.09
N THR A 164 2.16 -9.11 20.66
CA THR A 164 1.63 -9.53 19.36
C THR A 164 1.75 -8.39 18.35
N THR A 165 2.21 -8.71 17.14
CA THR A 165 2.29 -7.76 16.01
C THR A 165 1.00 -7.77 15.21
N PHE A 166 0.49 -6.57 14.92
CA PHE A 166 -0.65 -6.33 14.06
C PHE A 166 -0.28 -5.39 12.93
N TYR A 167 -0.92 -5.59 11.79
CA TYR A 167 -0.78 -4.75 10.61
C TYR A 167 -2.10 -4.05 10.31
N GLU A 168 -1.98 -2.84 9.78
CA GLU A 168 -3.12 -2.07 9.29
C GLU A 168 -2.83 -1.49 7.92
N ILE A 169 -3.90 -1.29 7.16
CA ILE A 169 -3.87 -0.69 5.83
C ILE A 169 -4.78 0.52 5.87
N HIS A 170 -4.29 1.65 5.36
CA HIS A 170 -5.16 2.81 5.19
C HIS A 170 -6.27 2.48 4.18
N ARG A 171 -7.52 2.88 4.44
CA ARG A 171 -8.67 2.56 3.59
C ARG A 171 -8.43 2.87 2.11
N LEU A 172 -7.84 4.05 1.81
CA LEU A 172 -7.51 4.45 0.44
C LEU A 172 -6.39 3.61 -0.19
N VAL A 173 -5.41 3.16 0.60
CA VAL A 173 -4.38 2.23 0.11
C VAL A 173 -5.05 0.90 -0.24
N GLN A 174 -5.90 0.36 0.63
CA GLN A 174 -6.62 -0.89 0.38
C GLN A 174 -7.45 -0.81 -0.90
N PHE A 175 -8.21 0.26 -1.09
CA PHE A 175 -8.96 0.48 -2.32
C PHE A 175 -8.05 0.60 -3.54
N SER A 176 -6.93 1.32 -3.43
CA SER A 176 -5.96 1.42 -4.52
C SER A 176 -5.42 0.04 -4.91
N ILE A 177 -5.13 -0.82 -3.94
CA ILE A 177 -4.67 -2.20 -4.21
C ILE A 177 -5.78 -2.98 -4.92
N GLN A 178 -7.01 -2.94 -4.42
CA GLN A 178 -8.14 -3.65 -5.01
C GLN A 178 -8.45 -3.19 -6.44
N ALA A 179 -8.28 -1.89 -6.71
CA ALA A 179 -8.43 -1.30 -8.04
C ALA A 179 -7.31 -1.74 -9.01
N TYR A 180 -6.09 -1.92 -8.50
CA TYR A 180 -4.92 -2.28 -9.28
C TYR A 180 -4.85 -3.78 -9.62
N LEU A 181 -5.28 -4.65 -8.70
CA LEU A 181 -5.15 -6.10 -8.86
C LEU A 181 -6.07 -6.65 -9.96
N SER A 182 -5.55 -7.62 -10.71
CA SER A 182 -6.40 -8.44 -11.58
C SER A 182 -7.39 -9.28 -10.76
N VAL A 183 -8.47 -9.72 -11.41
CA VAL A 183 -9.48 -10.61 -10.80
C VAL A 183 -8.84 -11.88 -10.23
N GLU A 184 -7.84 -12.44 -10.92
CA GLU A 184 -7.11 -13.64 -10.48
C GLU A 184 -6.31 -13.38 -9.20
N GLN A 185 -5.50 -12.33 -9.17
CA GLN A 185 -4.71 -11.97 -7.98
C GLN A 185 -5.60 -11.66 -6.79
N ALA A 186 -6.71 -10.93 -7.01
CA ALA A 186 -7.67 -10.63 -5.96
C ALA A 186 -8.35 -11.91 -5.42
N ASN A 187 -8.64 -12.88 -6.28
CA ASN A 187 -9.18 -14.19 -5.87
C ASN A 187 -8.16 -15.03 -5.09
N GLU A 188 -6.88 -15.00 -5.48
CA GLU A 188 -5.80 -15.67 -4.76
C GLU A 188 -5.70 -15.13 -3.33
N GLY A 189 -5.68 -13.80 -3.16
CA GLY A 189 -5.67 -13.14 -1.85
C GLY A 189 -6.87 -13.50 -0.97
N ARG A 190 -8.09 -13.47 -1.53
CA ARG A 190 -9.31 -13.88 -0.81
C ARG A 190 -9.25 -15.35 -0.36
N THR A 191 -8.80 -16.23 -1.25
CA THR A 191 -8.69 -17.66 -0.97
C THR A 191 -7.68 -17.91 0.15
N ALA A 192 -6.52 -17.25 0.10
CA ALA A 192 -5.49 -17.32 1.13
C ALA A 192 -6.01 -16.82 2.48
N GLY A 193 -6.75 -15.72 2.52
CA GLY A 193 -7.35 -15.18 3.74
C GLY A 193 -8.34 -16.17 4.38
N LEU A 194 -9.24 -16.75 3.58
CA LEU A 194 -10.18 -17.77 4.04
C LEU A 194 -9.47 -19.02 4.58
N GLN A 195 -8.40 -19.46 3.92
CA GLN A 195 -7.59 -20.59 4.38
C GLN A 195 -6.89 -20.27 5.70
N ALA A 196 -6.32 -19.08 5.85
CA ALA A 196 -5.67 -18.63 7.07
C ALA A 196 -6.65 -18.67 8.26
N ILE A 197 -7.82 -18.06 8.08
CA ILE A 197 -8.88 -18.04 9.10
C ILE A 197 -9.32 -19.45 9.46
N SER A 198 -9.56 -20.31 8.45
CA SER A 198 -9.98 -21.69 8.69
C SER A 198 -8.95 -22.53 9.45
N ARG A 199 -7.65 -22.22 9.32
CA ARG A 199 -6.56 -22.93 10.02
C ARG A 199 -6.40 -22.43 11.46
N LEU A 200 -6.46 -21.12 11.68
CA LEU A 200 -6.22 -20.50 12.99
C LEU A 200 -7.47 -20.53 13.88
N PHE A 201 -8.66 -20.45 13.28
CA PHE A 201 -9.94 -20.45 13.97
C PHE A 201 -10.83 -21.57 13.42
N PRO A 202 -10.47 -22.85 13.65
CA PRO A 202 -11.30 -23.97 13.21
C PRO A 202 -12.68 -23.85 13.85
N VAL A 203 -13.72 -24.03 13.03
CA VAL A 203 -15.11 -24.06 13.53
C VAL A 203 -15.19 -25.13 14.61
N TYR A 204 -15.52 -24.73 15.84
CA TYR A 204 -15.80 -25.68 16.91
C TYR A 204 -16.94 -26.60 16.44
N GLU A 205 -16.64 -27.89 16.23
CA GLU A 205 -17.70 -28.89 16.17
C GLU A 205 -18.34 -28.92 17.56
N ASP A 206 -19.52 -28.32 17.64
CA ASP A 206 -20.38 -28.34 18.80
C ASP A 206 -20.74 -29.81 19.08
N LYS A 207 -19.92 -30.47 19.91
CA LYS A 207 -20.24 -31.78 20.48
C LYS A 207 -21.44 -31.55 21.38
N ARG A 208 -22.64 -31.53 20.78
CA ARG A 208 -23.89 -31.72 21.49
C ARG A 208 -23.75 -33.03 22.23
N GLN A 209 -23.40 -32.94 23.50
CA GLN A 209 -23.57 -34.02 24.45
C GLN A 209 -25.07 -34.34 24.44
N ASN A 210 -25.43 -35.41 23.75
CA ASN A 210 -26.72 -36.06 23.93
C ASN A 210 -26.78 -36.49 25.40
N ILE A 211 -27.56 -35.74 26.18
CA ILE A 211 -28.03 -36.14 27.51
C ILE A 211 -29.33 -36.92 27.29
#